data_AF-A0A7J3M6D9-F1
#
_entry.id   AF-A0A7J3M6D9-F1
#
_cell.length_a   1.000
_cell.length_b   1.000
_cell.length_c   1.000
_cell.angle_alpha   90.00
_cell.angle_beta   90.00
_cell.angle_gamma   90.00
#
_symmetry.space_group_name_H-M   'P 1'
#
loop_
_entity.id
_entity.type
_entity.pdbx_description
1 polymer ?
#
loop_
_entity_poly.entity_id
_entity_poly.type
_entity_poly.pdbx_seq_one_letter_code
_entity_poly.pdbx_strand_id
1 'polypeptide(L)' 'MSFNATSGLYEGIIQVEQANVIVRYKVTVYDNAENQIVDDNNGQYYIYNVIPEFPSTAILSTLVSLATVIIVLRKRGKSS' A
#
# COMPACT_ATOMS: atom_id res chain seq x y z
N MET A 1 3.36 12.71 13.59
CA MET A 1 1.96 13.14 13.53
C MET A 1 1.95 14.64 13.28
N SER A 2 0.98 15.12 12.52
CA SER A 2 0.82 16.52 12.13
C SER A 2 -0.58 16.97 12.53
N PHE A 3 -0.69 18.12 13.19
CA PHE A 3 -1.97 18.72 13.54
C PHE A 3 -2.44 19.65 12.43
N ASN A 4 -3.66 19.46 11.97
CA ASN A 4 -4.32 20.36 11.04
C ASN A 4 -5.24 21.30 11.82
N ALA A 5 -4.82 22.56 11.98
CA ALA A 5 -5.57 23.56 12.75
C ALA A 5 -6.90 23.98 12.09
N THR A 6 -7.08 23.77 10.78
CA THR A 6 -8.31 24.12 10.06
C THR A 6 -9.39 23.06 10.25
N SER A 7 -9.02 21.77 10.20
CA SER A 7 -9.97 20.66 10.43
C SER A 7 -10.05 20.22 11.89
N GLY A 8 -9.07 20.57 12.72
CA GLY A 8 -8.95 20.11 14.10
C GLY A 8 -8.49 18.66 14.22
N LEU A 9 -7.94 18.07 13.15
CA LEU A 9 -7.55 16.65 13.10
C LEU A 9 -6.05 16.45 13.26
N TYR A 10 -5.66 15.33 13.88
CA TYR A 10 -4.29 14.83 13.88
C TYR A 10 -4.15 13.73 12.82
N GLU A 11 -3.10 13.85 12.01
CA GLU A 11 -2.79 12.90 10.95
C GLU A 11 -1.40 12.29 11.18
N GLY A 12 -1.23 11.03 10.81
CA GLY A 12 0.04 10.32 10.95
C GLY A 12 0.17 9.25 9.89
N ILE A 13 1.39 9.04 9.41
CA ILE A 13 1.70 7.98 8.44
C ILE A 13 2.44 6.89 9.20
N ILE A 14 1.92 5.66 9.12
CA ILE A 14 2.62 4.46 9.58
C ILE A 14 3.54 4.04 8.43
N GLN A 15 4.85 4.27 8.59
CA GLN A 15 5.85 3.86 7.62
C GLN A 15 6.03 2.34 7.69
N VAL A 16 5.84 1.65 6.57
CA VAL A 16 6.04 0.20 6.48
C VAL A 16 6.98 -0.09 5.32
N GLU A 17 8.18 -0.57 5.64
CA GLU A 17 9.24 -0.87 4.67
C GLU A 17 9.09 -2.24 4.00
N GLN A 18 8.33 -3.16 4.62
CA GLN A 18 8.17 -4.54 4.15
C GLN A 18 6.77 -4.78 3.62
N ALA A 19 6.68 -5.30 2.40
CA ALA A 19 5.41 -5.76 1.85
C ALA A 19 4.96 -7.07 2.50
N ASN A 20 3.66 -7.35 2.42
CA ASN A 20 3.00 -8.55 2.96
C ASN A 20 3.02 -8.65 4.49
N VAL A 21 3.07 -7.52 5.20
CA VAL A 21 2.95 -7.48 6.65
C VAL A 21 1.57 -7.01 7.09
N ILE A 22 1.14 -7.48 8.26
CA ILE A 22 -0.12 -7.07 8.88
C ILE A 22 0.20 -6.03 9.95
N VAL A 23 -0.28 -4.81 9.75
CA VAL A 23 -0.21 -3.74 10.74
C VAL A 23 -1.47 -3.79 11.59
N ARG A 24 -1.27 -3.90 12.91
CA ARG A 24 -2.35 -3.76 13.91
C ARG A 24 -2.15 -2.44 14.64
N TYR A 25 -3.16 -1.58 14.63
CA TYR A 25 -3.08 -0.27 15.27
C TYR A 25 -4.35 0.09 16.03
N LYS A 26 -4.22 1.03 16.96
CA LYS A 26 -5.32 1.66 17.67
C LYS A 26 -5.01 3.13 17.86
N VAL A 27 -6.02 3.94 18.09
CA VAL A 27 -5.86 5.37 18.36
C VAL A 27 -6.06 5.59 19.86
N THR A 28 -5.20 6.43 20.44
CA THR A 28 -5.29 6.82 21.84
C THR A 28 -5.07 8.32 21.91
N VAL A 29 -6.03 9.01 22.54
CA VAL A 29 -6.03 10.46 22.71
C VAL A 29 -6.04 10.79 24.19
N TYR A 30 -5.26 11.80 24.55
CA TYR A 30 -5.16 12.33 25.92
C TYR A 30 -5.61 13.79 25.91
N ASP A 31 -6.34 14.20 26.95
CA ASP A 31 -6.60 15.61 27.21
C ASP A 31 -5.52 16.24 28.10
N ASN A 32 -5.63 17.55 28.36
CA ASN A 32 -4.68 18.28 29.21
C ASN A 32 -4.72 17.87 30.69
N ALA A 33 -5.74 17.12 31.11
CA ALA A 33 -5.87 16.57 32.46
C ALA A 33 -5.43 15.09 32.51
N GLU A 34 -4.76 14.59 31.46
CA GLU A 34 -4.30 13.21 31.30
C GLU A 34 -5.42 12.16 31.21
N ASN A 35 -6.67 12.56 30.98
CA ASN A 35 -7.73 11.60 30.71
C ASN A 35 -7.53 10.97 29.33
N GLN A 36 -7.69 9.64 29.26
CA GLN A 36 -7.45 8.86 28.05
C GLN A 36 -8.77 8.39 27.42
N ILE A 37 -8.89 8.58 26.11
CA ILE A 37 -9.90 7.93 25.28
C ILE A 37 -9.17 7.02 24.28
N VAL A 38 -9.63 5.78 24.17
CA VAL A 38 -9.05 4.77 23.27
C VAL A 38 -10.09 4.37 22.24
N ASP A 39 -9.67 4.39 20.98
CA ASP A 39 -10.39 3.79 19.87
C ASP A 39 -9.57 2.63 19.32
N ASP A 40 -9.91 1.42 19.73
CA ASP A 40 -9.19 0.18 19.44
C ASP A 40 -10.07 -0.87 18.77
N ASN A 41 -11.15 -0.46 18.09
CA ASN A 41 -12.08 -1.37 17.42
C ASN A 41 -12.61 -2.45 18.39
N ASN A 42 -13.17 -2.03 19.53
CA ASN A 42 -13.67 -2.93 20.59
C ASN A 42 -12.60 -3.92 21.10
N GLY A 43 -11.37 -3.45 21.28
CA GLY A 43 -10.23 -4.26 21.73
C GLY A 43 -9.61 -5.17 20.65
N GLN A 44 -10.12 -5.15 19.42
CA GLN A 44 -9.64 -6.02 18.34
C GLN A 44 -8.50 -5.42 17.52
N TYR A 45 -8.20 -4.14 17.72
CA TYR A 45 -7.34 -3.32 16.87
C TYR A 45 -7.90 -3.17 15.44
N TYR A 46 -7.50 -2.08 14.79
CA TYR A 46 -7.64 -1.95 13.35
C TYR A 46 -6.54 -2.74 12.67
N ILE A 47 -6.89 -3.39 11.56
CA ILE A 47 -5.97 -4.23 10.78
C ILE A 47 -5.79 -3.60 9.40
N TYR A 48 -4.53 -3.40 9.02
CA TYR A 48 -4.15 -2.97 7.69
C TYR A 48 -3.15 -3.96 7.09
N ASN A 49 -3.50 -4.53 5.93
CA ASN A 49 -2.65 -5.46 5.20
C ASN A 49 -1.82 -4.68 4.17
N VAL A 50 -0.51 -4.71 4.33
CA VAL A 50 0.42 -3.99 3.45
C VAL A 50 0.61 -4.83 2.20
N ILE A 51 0.02 -4.40 1.09
CA ILE A 51 0.14 -5.07 -0.19
C ILE A 51 1.47 -4.71 -0.88
N PRO A 52 2.17 -5.69 -1.47
CA PRO A 52 3.37 -5.41 -2.27
C PRO A 52 3.01 -4.58 -3.49
N GLU A 53 3.82 -3.57 -3.75
CA GLU A 53 3.86 -2.95 -5.07
C GLU A 53 4.37 -3.99 -6.08
N PHE A 54 3.65 -4.15 -7.19
CA PHE A 54 4.09 -5.07 -8.24
C PHE A 54 5.36 -4.52 -8.90
N PRO A 55 6.39 -5.35 -9.13
CA PRO A 55 7.61 -4.90 -9.80
C PRO A 55 7.29 -4.50 -11.25
N SER A 56 7.20 -3.19 -11.48
CA SER A 56 6.85 -2.59 -12.79
C SER A 56 7.81 -3.02 -13.89
N THR A 57 9.08 -3.21 -13.55
CA THR A 57 10.13 -3.69 -14.46
C THR A 57 9.90 -5.12 -14.92
N ALA A 58 9.44 -6.01 -14.03
CA ALA A 58 9.14 -7.40 -14.38
C ALA A 58 7.92 -7.49 -15.31
N ILE A 59 6.87 -6.71 -15.03
CA ILE A 59 5.68 -6.63 -15.89
C ILE A 59 6.05 -6.08 -17.26
N LEU A 60 6.80 -4.99 -17.32
CA LEU A 60 7.23 -4.37 -18.57
C LEU A 60 8.11 -5.31 -19.40
N SER A 61 9.10 -5.96 -18.77
CA SER A 61 9.96 -6.94 -19.45
C SER A 61 9.15 -8.10 -20.04
N THR A 62 8.17 -8.59 -19.29
CA THR A 62 7.28 -9.68 -19.75
C THR A 62 6.46 -9.23 -20.96
N LEU A 63 5.84 -8.04 -20.90
CA LEU A 63 5.06 -7.50 -22.01
C LEU A 63 5.91 -7.29 -23.28
N VAL A 64 7.13 -6.75 -23.14
CA VAL A 64 8.05 -6.54 -24.26
C VAL A 64 8.47 -7.87 -24.89
N SER A 65 8.83 -8.87 -24.08
CA SER A 65 9.19 -10.20 -24.59
C SER A 65 8.03 -10.84 -25.38
N LEU A 66 6.80 -10.76 -24.86
CA LEU A 66 5.62 -11.31 -25.52
C LEU A 66 5.32 -10.60 -26.84
N ALA A 67 5.38 -9.27 -26.86
CA ALA A 67 5.22 -8.48 -28.08
C ALA A 67 6.25 -8.86 -29.15
N THR A 68 7.51 -9.06 -28.73
CA THR A 68 8.61 -9.45 -29.62
C THR A 68 8.36 -10.82 -30.24
N VAL A 69 7.93 -11.80 -29.43
CA VAL A 69 7.57 -13.15 -29.91
C VAL A 69 6.43 -13.09 -30.92
N ILE A 70 5.37 -12.32 -30.64
CA ILE A 70 4.23 -12.15 -31.54
C ILE A 70 4.67 -11.55 -32.89
N ILE A 71 5.55 -10.55 -32.87
CA ILE A 71 6.07 -9.92 -34.10
C ILE A 71 6.89 -10.92 -34.93
N VAL A 72 7.76 -11.70 -34.29
CA VAL A 72 8.57 -12.72 -34.97
C VAL A 72 7.69 -13.81 -35.59
N LEU A 73 6.68 -14.30 -34.86
CA LEU A 73 5.74 -15.31 -35.36
C LEU A 73 4.92 -14.77 -36.56
N ARG A 74 4.45 -13.52 -36.48
CA ARG A 74 3.74 -12.87 -37.60
C ARG A 74 4.62 -12.67 -38.82
N LYS A 75 5.90 -12.34 -38.64
CA LYS A 75 6.85 -12.17 -39.75
C LYS A 75 7.15 -13.51 -40.44
N ARG A 76 7.23 -14.61 -39.69
CA ARG A 76 7.44 -15.96 -40.23
C ARG A 76 6.23 -16.49 -41.00
N GLY A 77 5.01 -16.22 -40.54
CA GLY A 77 3.78 -16.66 -41.22
C GLY A 77 3.42 -15.90 -42.51
N LYS A 78 4.08 -14.77 -42.81
CA LYS A 78 3.90 -13.99 -44.06
C LYS A 78 4.94 -14.30 -45.15
N SER A 79 5.94 -15.12 -44.86
CA SER A 79 7.04 -15.44 -45.79
C SER A 79 6.94 -16.85 -46.40
N SER A 80 5.82 -17.53 -46.20
CA SER A 80 5.42 -18.77 -46.89
C SER A 80 4.15 -18.52 -47.68
#